data_AF-A0A5S4HC03-F1
#
_entry.id   AF-A0A5S4HC03-F1
#
_cell.length_a   1.000
_cell.length_b   1.000
_cell.length_c   1.000
_cell.angle_alpha   90.00
_cell.angle_beta   90.00
_cell.angle_gamma   90.00
#
_symmetry.space_group_name_H-M   'P 1'
#
loop_
_entity.id
_entity.type
_entity.pdbx_description
1 polymer ?
#
loop_
_entity_poly.entity_id
_entity_poly.type
_entity_poly.pdbx_seq_one_letter_code
_entity_poly.pdbx_strand_id
1 'polypeptide(L)'
;MTFDDDYRRDVLEPARAAGDQPPEDLRVRYALDAPLDALAGAAVAARVKQVRQCWRRARGQLKYRKLIDRLEAEHRELAPLFAAAERGDPRPLAQRLRGGAERTERRRGEARARLADAAGALRMTAPAELEGIARTGGVPRAELAGLAAADGIEIREPDPLPAAAPYPAYRKVRESLDVLGKRHLADFLFGARLTGPIRVLDGFAAPGGGPRLDRDAVAAAGAEWARRSRDTSTTHADTVLAALRSDADPHALLLFDVTDRLRERLRQRASERALLRHAVEDLGIDQGDARRLVFALVREGGPATGGGPAGRLRALLDAGDVYAAAELADAAKIPPPGPGAEPPEEEALAAEARHRLDTALRLRETAAAEPDPDRAFRLLADALRLVRDLPGAEHHRRRLPPRPV
;
A
#
# COMPACT_ATOMS: atom_id res chain seq x y z
N MET A 1 31.63 -3.44 -25.09
CA MET A 1 30.21 -3.38 -25.50
C MET A 1 30.07 -2.31 -26.57
N THR A 2 29.16 -2.49 -27.53
CA THR A 2 28.93 -1.47 -28.58
C THR A 2 27.92 -0.44 -28.08
N PHE A 3 27.97 0.81 -28.57
CA PHE A 3 26.98 1.85 -28.24
C PHE A 3 25.53 1.37 -28.39
N ASP A 4 25.27 0.48 -29.35
CA ASP A 4 23.92 -0.03 -29.59
C ASP A 4 23.45 -1.07 -28.58
N ASP A 5 24.38 -1.80 -27.95
CA ASP A 5 24.06 -2.72 -26.87
C ASP A 5 23.72 -1.93 -25.61
N ASP A 6 24.53 -0.92 -25.29
CA ASP A 6 24.30 -0.03 -24.15
C ASP A 6 23.00 0.77 -24.33
N TYR A 7 22.78 1.38 -25.50
CA TYR A 7 21.54 2.11 -25.79
C TYR A 7 20.30 1.21 -25.75
N ARG A 8 20.41 -0.05 -26.20
CA ARG A 8 19.29 -1.00 -26.08
C ARG A 8 18.98 -1.32 -24.63
N ARG A 9 20.00 -1.62 -23.83
CA ARG A 9 19.87 -1.97 -22.41
C ARG A 9 19.32 -0.81 -21.60
N ASP A 10 19.85 0.39 -21.83
CA ASP A 10 19.64 1.53 -20.93
C ASP A 10 18.46 2.42 -21.38
N VAL A 11 18.04 2.33 -22.66
CA VAL A 11 16.98 3.19 -23.21
C VAL A 11 15.82 2.39 -23.79
N LEU A 12 16.08 1.46 -24.73
CA LEU A 12 14.98 0.78 -25.45
C LEU A 12 14.26 -0.28 -24.61
N GLU A 13 14.96 -1.11 -23.83
CA GLU A 13 14.33 -2.11 -22.97
C GLU A 13 13.47 -1.49 -21.85
N PRO A 14 13.94 -0.44 -21.12
CA PRO A 14 13.11 0.25 -20.14
C PRO A 14 11.88 0.92 -20.76
N ALA A 15 12.03 1.59 -21.91
CA ALA A 15 10.92 2.22 -22.63
C ALA A 15 9.88 1.19 -23.11
N ARG A 16 10.32 0.00 -23.51
CA ARG A 16 9.44 -1.12 -23.85
C ARG A 16 8.70 -1.64 -22.61
N ALA A 17 9.42 -1.85 -21.51
CA ALA A 17 8.83 -2.27 -20.24
C ALA A 17 7.80 -1.26 -19.70
N ALA A 18 7.98 0.03 -20.01
CA ALA A 18 7.04 1.12 -19.74
C ALA A 18 5.86 1.21 -20.76
N GLY A 19 5.59 0.15 -21.52
CA GLY A 19 4.46 0.10 -22.46
C GLY A 19 4.72 0.79 -23.80
N ASP A 20 5.93 0.62 -24.35
CA ASP A 20 6.38 1.25 -25.61
C ASP A 20 6.27 2.78 -25.58
N GLN A 21 6.64 3.39 -24.46
CA GLN A 21 6.67 4.85 -24.29
C GLN A 21 8.10 5.39 -24.40
N PRO A 22 8.37 6.33 -25.32
CA PRO A 22 9.64 7.04 -25.39
C PRO A 22 10.01 7.71 -24.05
N PRO A 23 11.28 7.67 -23.62
CA PRO A 23 11.71 8.39 -22.42
C PRO A 23 11.42 9.89 -22.57
N GLU A 24 10.75 10.50 -21.60
CA GLU A 24 10.41 11.94 -21.67
C GLU A 24 11.65 12.85 -21.57
N ASP A 25 12.69 12.38 -20.87
CA ASP A 25 13.97 13.08 -20.81
C ASP A 25 14.73 12.92 -22.13
N LEU A 26 14.89 14.05 -22.83
CA LEU A 26 15.60 14.10 -24.11
C LEU A 26 17.10 13.78 -23.95
N ARG A 27 17.70 13.97 -22.78
CA ARG A 27 19.09 13.56 -22.54
C ARG A 27 19.23 12.06 -22.58
N VAL A 28 18.36 11.35 -21.86
CA VAL A 28 18.33 9.89 -21.86
C VAL A 28 17.95 9.38 -23.26
N ARG A 29 16.91 9.94 -23.86
CA ARG A 29 16.42 9.54 -25.19
C ARG A 29 17.49 9.64 -26.28
N TYR A 30 18.31 10.69 -26.26
CA TYR A 30 19.36 10.91 -27.25
C TYR A 30 20.77 10.61 -26.73
N ALA A 31 20.91 10.00 -25.55
CA ALA A 31 22.19 9.73 -24.89
C ALA A 31 23.13 10.97 -24.92
N LEU A 32 22.63 12.12 -24.46
CA LEU A 32 23.39 13.37 -24.39
C LEU A 32 24.10 13.46 -23.03
N ASP A 33 25.33 12.94 -22.98
CA ASP A 33 26.08 12.77 -21.73
C ASP A 33 26.81 14.05 -21.25
N ALA A 34 26.89 15.09 -22.09
CA ALA A 34 27.63 16.30 -21.77
C ALA A 34 26.75 17.38 -21.07
N PRO A 35 27.34 18.17 -20.15
CA PRO A 35 26.71 19.37 -19.60
C PRO A 35 26.24 20.32 -20.70
N LEU A 36 25.15 21.06 -20.45
CA LEU A 36 24.53 21.96 -21.43
C LEU A 36 25.51 22.96 -22.03
N ASP A 37 26.45 23.43 -21.22
CA ASP A 37 27.43 24.44 -21.58
C ASP A 37 28.60 23.87 -22.41
N ALA A 38 28.70 22.53 -22.49
CA ALA A 38 29.73 21.80 -23.25
C ALA A 38 29.16 21.09 -24.50
N LEU A 39 27.85 21.17 -24.75
CA LEU A 39 27.21 20.56 -25.93
C LEU A 39 27.48 21.41 -27.18
N ALA A 40 28.64 21.21 -27.82
CA ALA A 40 28.90 21.75 -29.15
C ALA A 40 27.87 21.21 -30.16
N GLY A 41 27.30 22.08 -31.00
CA GLY A 41 26.23 21.73 -31.95
C GLY A 41 26.55 20.54 -32.86
N ALA A 42 27.81 20.42 -33.31
CA ALA A 42 28.29 19.29 -34.11
C ALA A 42 28.29 17.96 -33.33
N ALA A 43 28.62 17.99 -32.03
CA ALA A 43 28.62 16.80 -31.18
C ALA A 43 27.19 16.30 -30.92
N VAL A 44 26.24 17.22 -30.72
CA VAL A 44 24.81 16.91 -30.61
C VAL A 44 24.30 16.26 -31.90
N ALA A 45 24.59 16.87 -33.06
CA ALA A 45 24.16 16.34 -34.35
C ALA A 45 24.73 14.93 -34.62
N ALA A 46 26.02 14.72 -34.32
CA ALA A 46 26.67 13.42 -34.43
C ALA A 46 26.00 12.36 -33.53
N ARG A 47 25.72 12.70 -32.27
CA ARG A 47 25.05 11.79 -31.32
C ARG A 47 23.62 11.46 -31.75
N VAL A 48 22.84 12.46 -32.17
CA VAL A 48 21.48 12.25 -32.70
C VAL A 48 21.49 11.34 -33.93
N LYS A 49 22.46 11.54 -34.85
CA LYS A 49 22.64 10.67 -36.01
C LYS A 49 22.94 9.22 -35.61
N GLN A 50 23.82 9.03 -34.63
CA GLN A 50 24.19 7.71 -34.09
C GLN A 50 22.98 7.00 -33.47
N VAL A 51 22.21 7.69 -32.61
CA VAL A 51 20.97 7.18 -32.01
C VAL A 51 19.95 6.78 -33.07
N ARG A 52 19.72 7.63 -34.08
CA ARG A 52 18.79 7.30 -35.18
C ARG A 52 19.26 6.14 -36.05
N GLN A 53 20.57 5.92 -36.17
CA GLN A 53 21.11 4.73 -36.82
C GLN A 53 20.89 3.46 -35.97
N CYS A 54 20.95 3.58 -34.65
CA CYS A 54 20.57 2.51 -33.73
C CYS A 54 19.08 2.16 -33.90
N TRP A 55 18.18 3.15 -33.89
CA TRP A 55 16.74 2.95 -34.11
C TRP A 55 16.44 2.24 -35.43
N ARG A 56 17.05 2.68 -36.54
CA ARG A 56 16.86 2.03 -37.85
C ARG A 56 17.24 0.55 -37.85
N ARG A 57 18.32 0.19 -37.14
CA ARG A 57 18.77 -1.20 -37.02
C ARG A 57 17.88 -2.02 -36.08
N ALA A 58 17.44 -1.42 -34.98
CA ALA A 58 16.54 -2.05 -34.03
C ALA A 58 15.11 -2.22 -34.58
N ARG A 59 14.70 -1.41 -35.56
CA ARG A 59 13.35 -1.43 -36.16
C ARG A 59 12.99 -2.76 -36.78
N GLY A 60 13.98 -3.50 -37.29
CA GLY A 60 13.77 -4.85 -37.86
C GLY A 60 13.34 -5.88 -36.82
N GLN A 61 13.50 -5.60 -35.52
CA GLN A 61 13.07 -6.47 -34.44
C GLN A 61 11.63 -6.12 -34.04
N LEU A 62 10.70 -7.08 -34.21
CA LEU A 62 9.27 -6.88 -33.95
C LEU A 62 8.98 -6.29 -32.56
N LYS A 63 9.76 -6.68 -31.54
CA LYS A 63 9.61 -6.21 -30.15
C LYS A 63 9.87 -4.70 -29.95
N TYR A 64 10.53 -4.01 -30.89
CA TYR A 64 10.82 -2.57 -30.78
C TYR A 64 10.09 -1.73 -31.83
N ARG A 65 9.41 -2.35 -32.80
CA ARG A 65 8.85 -1.65 -33.96
C ARG A 65 7.93 -0.49 -33.57
N LYS A 66 6.97 -0.74 -32.67
CA LYS A 66 6.00 0.26 -32.19
C LYS A 66 6.68 1.41 -31.43
N LEU A 67 7.61 1.10 -30.53
CA LEU A 67 8.39 2.09 -29.80
C LEU A 67 9.22 2.97 -30.75
N ILE A 68 9.87 2.37 -31.75
CA ILE A 68 10.71 3.09 -32.72
C ILE A 68 9.87 3.98 -33.63
N ASP A 69 8.71 3.51 -34.09
CA ASP A 69 7.77 4.32 -34.88
C ASP A 69 7.37 5.59 -34.11
N ARG A 70 7.14 5.45 -32.80
CA ARG A 70 6.82 6.57 -31.90
C ARG A 70 8.01 7.50 -31.66
N LEU A 71 9.21 6.96 -31.41
CA LEU A 71 10.45 7.72 -31.28
C LEU A 71 10.74 8.56 -32.53
N GLU A 72 10.55 7.99 -33.72
CA GLU A 72 10.73 8.70 -34.99
C GLU A 72 9.66 9.79 -35.21
N ALA A 73 8.42 9.54 -34.79
CA ALA A 73 7.36 10.56 -34.83
C ALA A 73 7.68 11.75 -33.94
N GLU A 74 8.01 11.51 -32.67
CA GLU A 74 8.38 12.59 -31.73
C GLU A 74 9.69 13.27 -32.13
N HIS A 75 10.63 12.56 -32.77
CA HIS A 75 11.84 13.20 -33.32
C HIS A 75 11.53 14.22 -34.40
N ARG A 76 10.50 14.01 -35.25
CA ARG A 76 10.12 14.99 -36.28
C ARG A 76 9.70 16.32 -35.66
N GLU A 77 9.03 16.29 -34.52
CA GLU A 77 8.65 17.50 -33.76
C GLU A 77 9.87 18.20 -33.15
N LEU A 78 10.88 17.44 -32.74
CA LEU A 78 12.11 17.95 -32.12
C LEU A 78 13.20 18.34 -33.14
N ALA A 79 13.06 17.92 -34.40
CA ALA A 79 14.04 18.17 -35.46
C ALA A 79 14.42 19.66 -35.63
N PRO A 80 13.50 20.63 -35.53
CA PRO A 80 13.86 22.05 -35.59
C PRO A 80 14.81 22.49 -34.47
N LEU A 81 14.70 21.92 -33.27
CA LEU A 81 15.56 22.24 -32.13
C LEU A 81 16.99 21.72 -32.36
N PHE A 82 17.13 20.51 -32.89
CA PHE A 82 18.43 19.94 -33.23
C PHE A 82 19.08 20.65 -34.42
N ALA A 83 18.29 21.04 -35.43
CA ALA A 83 18.79 21.82 -36.57
C ALA A 83 19.26 23.23 -36.16
N ALA A 84 18.58 23.87 -35.20
CA ALA A 84 19.02 25.14 -34.63
C ALA A 84 20.36 24.99 -33.90
N ALA A 85 20.51 23.92 -33.09
CA ALA A 85 21.76 23.62 -32.40
C ALA A 85 22.91 23.32 -33.38
N GLU A 86 22.67 22.59 -34.46
CA GLU A 86 23.65 22.30 -35.51
C GLU A 86 24.13 23.58 -36.22
N ARG A 87 23.23 24.55 -36.44
CA ARG A 87 23.55 25.87 -37.00
C ARG A 87 24.23 26.82 -36.00
N GLY A 88 24.52 26.37 -34.78
CA GLY A 88 25.24 27.14 -33.77
C GLY A 88 24.37 27.89 -32.76
N ASP A 89 23.04 27.71 -32.74
CA ASP A 89 22.17 28.22 -31.68
C ASP A 89 21.65 27.08 -30.78
N PRO A 90 22.40 26.69 -29.73
CA PRO A 90 21.98 25.63 -28.82
C PRO A 90 20.92 26.07 -27.80
N ARG A 91 20.59 27.37 -27.70
CA ARG A 91 19.74 27.91 -26.62
C ARG A 91 18.34 27.27 -26.57
N PRO A 92 17.62 27.07 -27.70
CA PRO A 92 16.30 26.45 -27.67
C PRO A 92 16.34 24.99 -27.19
N LEU A 93 17.35 24.24 -27.64
CA LEU A 93 17.57 22.86 -27.19
C LEU A 93 17.93 22.84 -25.69
N ALA A 94 18.81 23.74 -25.26
CA ALA A 94 19.23 23.85 -23.87
C ALA A 94 18.09 24.22 -22.93
N GLN A 95 17.19 25.12 -23.34
CA GLN A 95 15.99 25.48 -22.60
C GLN A 95 15.01 24.30 -22.49
N ARG A 96 14.82 23.56 -23.60
CA ARG A 96 13.94 22.39 -23.62
C ARG A 96 14.46 21.24 -22.76
N LEU A 97 15.78 21.05 -22.72
CA LEU A 97 16.46 20.06 -21.87
C LEU A 97 16.38 20.45 -20.38
N ARG A 98 16.64 21.71 -20.03
CA ARG A 98 16.50 22.21 -18.65
C ARG A 98 15.10 22.02 -18.11
N GLY A 99 14.09 22.50 -18.84
CA GLY A 99 12.70 22.34 -18.41
C GLY A 99 12.27 20.87 -18.29
N GLY A 100 12.86 19.95 -19.07
CA GLY A 100 12.64 18.52 -18.92
C GLY A 100 13.26 17.96 -17.64
N ALA A 101 14.54 18.26 -17.40
CA ALA A 101 15.26 17.83 -16.21
C ALA A 101 14.62 18.35 -14.91
N GLU A 102 14.25 19.63 -14.87
CA GLU A 102 13.57 20.24 -13.72
C GLU A 102 12.22 19.57 -13.41
N ARG A 103 11.43 19.22 -14.44
CA ARG A 103 10.16 18.51 -14.25
C ARG A 103 10.36 17.08 -13.75
N THR A 104 11.37 16.38 -14.27
CA THR A 104 11.69 15.01 -13.83
C THR A 104 12.20 15.03 -12.39
N GLU A 105 13.11 15.94 -12.05
CA GLU A 105 13.63 16.07 -10.69
C GLU A 105 12.53 16.45 -9.70
N ARG A 106 11.63 17.37 -10.09
CA ARG A 106 10.46 17.71 -9.27
C ARG A 106 9.55 16.51 -9.04
N ARG A 107 9.18 15.77 -10.08
CA ARG A 107 8.34 14.55 -9.95
C ARG A 107 9.01 13.51 -9.07
N ARG A 108 10.33 13.32 -9.23
CA ARG A 108 11.13 12.41 -8.42
C ARG A 108 11.16 12.84 -6.96
N GLY A 109 11.36 14.12 -6.68
CA GLY A 109 11.31 14.71 -5.34
C GLY A 109 9.95 14.54 -4.69
N GLU A 110 8.86 14.81 -5.41
CA GLU A 110 7.48 14.62 -4.94
C GLU A 110 7.17 13.14 -4.66
N ALA A 111 7.58 12.23 -5.54
CA ALA A 111 7.41 10.80 -5.32
C ALA A 111 8.21 10.29 -4.12
N ARG A 112 9.46 10.77 -3.94
CA ARG A 112 10.29 10.45 -2.78
C ARG A 112 9.69 10.96 -1.47
N ALA A 113 9.15 12.18 -1.46
CA ALA A 113 8.46 12.73 -0.30
C ALA A 113 7.23 11.90 0.08
N ARG A 114 6.36 11.57 -0.89
CA ARG A 114 5.19 10.69 -0.66
C ARG A 114 5.58 9.30 -0.17
N LEU A 115 6.69 8.76 -0.68
CA LEU A 115 7.23 7.48 -0.22
C LEU A 115 7.68 7.58 1.24
N ALA A 116 8.38 8.65 1.63
CA ALA A 116 8.79 8.87 3.01
C ALA A 116 7.57 9.02 3.95
N ASP A 117 6.54 9.74 3.52
CA ASP A 117 5.29 9.89 4.28
C ASP A 117 4.57 8.55 4.45
N ALA A 118 4.46 7.75 3.38
CA ALA A 118 3.83 6.42 3.43
C ALA A 118 4.62 5.42 4.28
N ALA A 119 5.95 5.53 4.29
CA ALA A 119 6.83 4.69 5.10
C ALA A 119 6.77 5.02 6.60
N GLY A 120 6.39 6.26 6.94
CA GLY A 120 6.14 6.71 8.30
C GLY A 120 7.32 6.51 9.25
N ALA A 121 7.01 6.33 10.54
CA ALA A 121 8.03 6.11 11.56
C ALA A 121 8.67 4.72 11.47
N LEU A 122 7.98 3.78 10.81
CA LEU A 122 8.41 2.40 10.64
C LEU A 122 9.48 2.24 9.55
N ARG A 123 9.64 3.22 8.64
CA ARG A 123 10.51 3.09 7.46
C ARG A 123 10.17 1.84 6.64
N MET A 124 8.88 1.52 6.51
CA MET A 124 8.38 0.35 5.80
C MET A 124 7.18 0.72 4.94
N THR A 125 7.12 0.19 3.71
CA THR A 125 5.98 0.41 2.81
C THR A 125 5.60 -0.88 2.09
N ALA A 126 4.33 -1.02 1.73
CA ALA A 126 3.85 -2.18 0.99
C ALA A 126 4.18 -2.05 -0.51
N PRO A 127 4.43 -3.15 -1.24
CA PRO A 127 4.64 -3.11 -2.69
C PRO A 127 3.52 -2.40 -3.46
N ALA A 128 2.27 -2.55 -3.03
CA ALA A 128 1.12 -1.87 -3.64
C ALA A 128 1.14 -0.34 -3.44
N GLU A 129 1.59 0.15 -2.29
CA GLU A 129 1.75 1.59 -2.02
C GLU A 129 2.85 2.18 -2.90
N LEU A 130 3.98 1.47 -3.00
CA LEU A 130 5.09 1.84 -3.90
C LEU A 130 4.61 1.96 -5.35
N GLU A 131 3.83 0.99 -5.83
CA GLU A 131 3.24 1.05 -7.18
C GLU A 131 2.30 2.23 -7.36
N GLY A 132 1.42 2.49 -6.38
CA GLY A 132 0.51 3.62 -6.39
C GLY A 132 1.27 4.95 -6.50
N ILE A 133 2.29 5.14 -5.66
CA ILE A 133 3.11 6.36 -5.63
C ILE A 133 3.90 6.51 -6.95
N ALA A 134 4.52 5.43 -7.43
CA ALA A 134 5.23 5.42 -8.71
C ALA A 134 4.32 5.85 -9.87
N ARG A 135 3.11 5.26 -9.94
CA ARG A 135 2.11 5.57 -10.96
C ARG A 135 1.64 7.01 -10.88
N THR A 136 1.27 7.51 -9.70
CA THR A 136 0.79 8.88 -9.52
C THR A 136 1.90 9.92 -9.74
N GLY A 137 3.13 9.60 -9.34
CA GLY A 137 4.29 10.47 -9.54
C GLY A 137 4.86 10.45 -10.97
N GLY A 138 4.44 9.50 -11.80
CA GLY A 138 5.00 9.31 -13.14
C GLY A 138 6.48 8.91 -13.10
N VAL A 139 6.88 8.16 -12.07
CA VAL A 139 8.26 7.66 -11.86
C VAL A 139 8.25 6.14 -12.04
N PRO A 140 9.25 5.55 -12.73
CA PRO A 140 9.36 4.10 -12.84
C PRO A 140 9.43 3.41 -11.47
N ARG A 141 8.70 2.30 -11.29
CA ARG A 141 8.70 1.51 -10.04
C ARG A 141 10.12 1.16 -9.57
N ALA A 142 10.99 0.74 -10.48
CA ALA A 142 12.37 0.36 -10.18
C ALA A 142 13.19 1.55 -9.65
N GLU A 143 12.96 2.75 -10.20
CA GLU A 143 13.62 3.97 -9.73
C GLU A 143 13.15 4.34 -8.32
N LEU A 144 11.84 4.29 -8.07
CA LEU A 144 11.28 4.56 -6.75
C LEU A 144 11.73 3.51 -5.71
N ALA A 145 11.87 2.24 -6.11
CA ALA A 145 12.43 1.20 -5.25
C ALA A 145 13.90 1.46 -4.91
N GLY A 146 14.69 1.96 -5.86
CA GLY A 146 16.07 2.38 -5.61
C GLY A 146 16.15 3.56 -4.64
N LEU A 147 15.23 4.51 -4.73
CA LEU A 147 15.09 5.61 -3.76
C LEU A 147 14.71 5.09 -2.37
N ALA A 148 13.76 4.15 -2.29
CA ALA A 148 13.38 3.51 -1.03
C ALA A 148 14.59 2.90 -0.33
N ALA A 149 15.39 2.10 -1.06
CA ALA A 149 16.59 1.47 -0.53
C ALA A 149 17.63 2.51 -0.06
N ALA A 150 17.84 3.59 -0.83
CA ALA A 150 18.75 4.68 -0.45
C ALA A 150 18.30 5.43 0.82
N ASP A 151 16.99 5.50 1.06
CA ASP A 151 16.37 6.13 2.24
C ASP A 151 16.21 5.17 3.43
N GLY A 152 16.69 3.93 3.31
CA GLY A 152 16.53 2.89 4.33
C GLY A 152 15.07 2.47 4.54
N ILE A 153 14.23 2.65 3.53
CA ILE A 153 12.83 2.23 3.53
C ILE A 153 12.76 0.80 3.00
N GLU A 154 12.28 -0.11 3.86
CA GLU A 154 12.05 -1.50 3.51
C GLU A 154 10.73 -1.64 2.75
N ILE A 155 10.75 -2.33 1.61
CA ILE A 155 9.54 -2.70 0.87
C ILE A 155 9.18 -4.12 1.26
N ARG A 156 8.04 -4.29 1.95
CA ARG A 156 7.63 -5.58 2.51
C ARG A 156 6.11 -5.75 2.46
N GLU A 157 5.66 -6.96 2.13
CA GLU A 157 4.25 -7.32 2.33
C GLU A 157 3.95 -7.45 3.83
N PRO A 158 2.89 -6.81 4.35
CA PRO A 158 2.62 -6.90 5.79
C PRO A 158 2.31 -8.34 6.20
N ASP A 159 2.91 -8.75 7.33
CA ASP A 159 2.86 -10.13 7.81
C ASP A 159 1.41 -10.52 8.20
N PRO A 160 0.96 -11.75 7.91
CA PRO A 160 -0.39 -12.19 8.29
C PRO A 160 -0.50 -12.33 9.82
N LEU A 161 -1.52 -11.72 10.40
CA LEU A 161 -1.77 -11.73 11.83
C LEU A 161 -3.03 -12.51 12.17
N PRO A 162 -3.07 -13.25 13.30
CA PRO A 162 -4.23 -14.06 13.67
C PRO A 162 -5.43 -13.17 14.01
N ALA A 163 -6.51 -13.26 13.24
CA ALA A 163 -7.71 -12.43 13.41
C ALA A 163 -8.61 -12.91 14.57
N ALA A 164 -8.68 -14.22 14.80
CA ALA A 164 -9.48 -14.84 15.85
C ALA A 164 -8.59 -15.54 16.88
N ALA A 165 -9.06 -15.62 18.12
CA ALA A 165 -8.36 -16.30 19.19
C ALA A 165 -8.27 -17.80 18.90
N PRO A 166 -7.06 -18.40 18.88
CA PRO A 166 -6.91 -19.86 18.72
C PRO A 166 -7.55 -20.67 19.85
N TYR A 167 -7.83 -20.01 21.00
CA TYR A 167 -8.45 -20.61 22.17
C TYR A 167 -9.73 -19.84 22.56
N PRO A 168 -10.92 -20.47 22.61
CA PRO A 168 -12.19 -19.78 22.82
C PRO A 168 -12.28 -18.96 24.12
N ALA A 169 -11.66 -19.42 25.21
CA ALA A 169 -11.68 -18.73 26.51
C ALA A 169 -10.46 -17.82 26.73
N TYR A 170 -9.78 -17.38 25.65
CA TYR A 170 -8.56 -16.57 25.72
C TYR A 170 -8.73 -15.30 26.57
N ARG A 171 -9.90 -14.66 26.58
CA ARG A 171 -10.14 -13.47 27.42
C ARG A 171 -9.83 -13.72 28.91
N LYS A 172 -10.20 -14.89 29.45
CA LYS A 172 -9.90 -15.28 30.84
C LYS A 172 -8.41 -15.55 31.06
N VAL A 173 -7.73 -16.06 30.03
CA VAL A 173 -6.27 -16.26 30.04
C VAL A 173 -5.57 -14.92 30.15
N ARG A 174 -5.99 -13.95 29.33
CA ARG A 174 -5.47 -12.59 29.35
C ARG A 174 -5.64 -11.91 30.70
N GLU A 175 -6.85 -11.95 31.26
CA GLU A 175 -7.15 -11.43 32.61
C GLU A 175 -6.26 -12.10 33.68
N SER A 176 -6.05 -13.42 33.58
CA SER A 176 -5.19 -14.16 34.50
C SER A 176 -3.71 -13.80 34.37
N LEU A 177 -3.21 -13.56 33.15
CA LEU A 177 -1.84 -13.07 32.92
C LEU A 177 -1.64 -11.68 33.57
N ASP A 178 -2.61 -10.79 33.41
CA ASP A 178 -2.55 -9.45 33.96
C ASP A 178 -2.54 -9.48 35.51
N VAL A 179 -3.37 -10.32 36.14
CA VAL A 179 -3.36 -10.53 37.62
C VAL A 179 -2.02 -11.11 38.10
N LEU A 180 -1.43 -12.03 37.32
CA LEU A 180 -0.14 -12.63 37.63
C LEU A 180 1.06 -11.70 37.34
N GLY A 181 0.82 -10.50 36.81
CA GLY A 181 1.86 -9.56 36.41
C GLY A 181 2.77 -10.09 35.29
N LYS A 182 2.21 -10.91 34.38
CA LYS A 182 2.94 -11.48 33.24
C LYS A 182 2.62 -10.72 31.97
N ARG A 183 3.68 -10.37 31.23
CA ARG A 183 3.58 -9.57 30.00
C ARG A 183 2.82 -10.29 28.89
N HIS A 184 3.09 -11.59 28.75
CA HIS A 184 2.52 -12.47 27.74
C HIS A 184 2.75 -13.94 28.12
N LEU A 185 2.25 -14.89 27.33
CA LEU A 185 2.36 -16.33 27.59
C LEU A 185 3.80 -16.84 27.75
N ALA A 186 4.76 -16.39 26.93
CA ALA A 186 6.15 -16.78 27.10
C ALA A 186 6.79 -16.28 28.42
N ASP A 187 6.39 -15.11 28.93
CA ASP A 187 6.84 -14.59 30.22
C ASP A 187 6.26 -15.39 31.40
N PHE A 188 5.04 -15.93 31.22
CA PHE A 188 4.47 -16.89 32.17
C PHE A 188 5.27 -18.22 32.20
N LEU A 189 5.65 -18.75 31.04
CA LEU A 189 6.36 -20.03 30.95
C LEU A 189 7.83 -19.96 31.37
N PHE A 190 8.53 -18.91 30.95
CA PHE A 190 9.98 -18.83 31.09
C PHE A 190 10.42 -17.82 32.14
N GLY A 191 9.64 -16.76 32.39
CA GLY A 191 9.94 -15.72 33.38
C GLY A 191 11.37 -15.20 33.27
N ALA A 192 12.12 -15.26 34.36
CA ALA A 192 13.52 -14.81 34.43
C ALA A 192 14.47 -15.57 33.48
N ARG A 193 14.05 -16.69 32.89
CA ARG A 193 14.82 -17.40 31.87
C ARG A 193 14.81 -16.69 30.51
N LEU A 194 13.92 -15.70 30.31
CA LEU A 194 13.99 -14.80 29.16
C LEU A 194 15.02 -13.71 29.44
N THR A 195 16.21 -13.86 28.85
CA THR A 195 17.35 -12.96 29.05
C THR A 195 17.36 -11.75 28.11
N GLY A 196 16.33 -11.59 27.28
CA GLY A 196 16.20 -10.47 26.35
C GLY A 196 14.94 -10.57 25.49
N PRO A 197 14.84 -9.73 24.45
CA PRO A 197 13.62 -9.61 23.65
C PRO A 197 13.36 -10.84 22.78
N ILE A 198 12.10 -11.25 22.68
CA ILE A 198 11.68 -12.45 21.95
C ILE A 198 11.22 -12.12 20.53
N ARG A 199 11.33 -13.10 19.63
CA ARG A 199 10.74 -13.08 18.29
C ARG A 199 9.51 -13.97 18.25
N VAL A 200 8.50 -13.53 17.51
CA VAL A 200 7.17 -14.15 17.47
C VAL A 200 6.59 -14.25 16.06
N LEU A 201 7.09 -13.55 15.05
CA LEU A 201 6.52 -13.59 13.70
C LEU A 201 6.90 -14.85 12.92
N ASP A 202 8.18 -15.23 12.96
CA ASP A 202 8.72 -16.37 12.19
C ASP A 202 8.87 -17.63 13.08
N GLY A 203 7.98 -17.77 14.06
CA GLY A 203 8.11 -18.73 15.16
C GLY A 203 8.60 -18.07 16.45
N PHE A 204 8.53 -18.81 17.55
CA PHE A 204 9.06 -18.35 18.83
C PHE A 204 10.58 -18.53 18.88
N ALA A 205 11.30 -17.45 19.17
CA ALA A 205 12.72 -17.52 19.51
C ALA A 205 13.06 -16.55 20.65
N ALA A 206 13.91 -17.01 21.56
CA ALA A 206 14.47 -16.20 22.63
C ALA A 206 16.01 -16.10 22.49
N PRO A 207 16.63 -15.02 22.96
CA PRO A 207 18.08 -14.87 22.92
C PRO A 207 18.79 -16.05 23.62
N GLY A 208 19.87 -16.55 23.00
CA GLY A 208 20.59 -17.73 23.49
C GLY A 208 19.97 -19.08 23.15
N GLY A 209 18.82 -19.11 22.44
CA GLY A 209 18.26 -20.33 21.82
C GLY A 209 17.79 -21.44 22.77
N GLY A 210 17.83 -21.21 24.08
CA GLY A 210 17.49 -22.20 25.11
C GLY A 210 15.97 -22.44 25.25
N PRO A 211 15.16 -21.40 25.50
CA PRO A 211 13.71 -21.57 25.65
C PRO A 211 13.04 -22.04 24.37
N ARG A 212 12.21 -23.08 24.47
CA ARG A 212 11.35 -23.59 23.41
C ARG A 212 9.90 -23.59 23.86
N LEU A 213 9.02 -23.09 23.01
CA LEU A 213 7.59 -23.02 23.29
C LEU A 213 6.92 -24.35 22.93
N ASP A 214 7.10 -25.35 23.79
CA ASP A 214 6.63 -26.72 23.57
C ASP A 214 5.90 -27.30 24.80
N ARG A 215 5.43 -28.55 24.67
CA ARG A 215 4.70 -29.25 25.74
C ARG A 215 5.54 -29.46 26.99
N ASP A 216 6.86 -29.62 26.86
CA ASP A 216 7.76 -29.82 27.99
C ASP A 216 7.91 -28.54 28.80
N ALA A 217 8.00 -27.38 28.13
CA ALA A 217 7.98 -26.08 28.80
C ALA A 217 6.67 -25.86 29.58
N VAL A 218 5.53 -26.24 29.01
CA VAL A 218 4.21 -26.15 29.68
C VAL A 218 4.14 -27.11 30.87
N ALA A 219 4.64 -28.33 30.74
CA ALA A 219 4.69 -29.31 31.83
C ALA A 219 5.60 -28.83 32.97
N ALA A 220 6.78 -28.28 32.65
CA ALA A 220 7.72 -27.74 33.62
C ALA A 220 7.13 -26.56 34.40
N ALA A 221 6.48 -25.62 33.71
CA ALA A 221 5.76 -24.52 34.36
C ALA A 221 4.62 -25.04 35.26
N GLY A 222 3.87 -26.03 34.79
CA GLY A 222 2.83 -26.68 35.60
C GLY A 222 3.38 -27.32 36.88
N ALA A 223 4.51 -28.02 36.79
CA ALA A 223 5.17 -28.62 37.94
C ALA A 223 5.72 -27.58 38.93
N GLU A 224 6.17 -26.42 38.43
CA GLU A 224 6.60 -25.30 39.28
C GLU A 224 5.43 -24.70 40.06
N TRP A 225 4.32 -24.42 39.38
CA TRP A 225 3.12 -23.87 40.02
C TRP A 225 2.47 -24.85 41.00
N ALA A 226 2.50 -26.15 40.70
CA ALA A 226 1.99 -27.18 41.61
C ALA A 226 2.76 -27.28 42.93
N ARG A 227 4.02 -26.81 42.99
CA ARG A 227 4.83 -26.77 44.23
C ARG A 227 4.50 -25.57 45.12
N ARG A 228 3.78 -24.56 44.62
CA ARG A 228 3.41 -23.38 45.41
C ARG A 228 2.22 -23.68 46.32
N SER A 229 2.13 -22.97 47.44
CA SER A 229 0.96 -23.01 48.31
C SER A 229 -0.29 -22.54 47.55
N ARG A 230 -1.41 -23.23 47.74
CA ARG A 230 -2.67 -22.88 47.06
C ARG A 230 -3.19 -21.53 47.53
N ASP A 231 -3.32 -20.61 46.59
CA ASP A 231 -3.90 -19.28 46.74
C ASP A 231 -4.60 -18.84 45.44
N THR A 232 -5.07 -17.60 45.40
CA THR A 232 -5.70 -17.03 44.19
C THR A 232 -4.77 -17.01 42.97
N SER A 233 -3.45 -16.88 43.15
CA SER A 233 -2.48 -16.89 42.06
C SER A 233 -2.39 -18.27 41.39
N THR A 234 -2.52 -19.36 42.16
CA THR A 234 -2.53 -20.72 41.60
C THR A 234 -3.75 -20.98 40.71
N THR A 235 -4.92 -20.42 41.02
CA THR A 235 -6.13 -20.51 40.16
C THR A 235 -5.96 -19.77 38.84
N HIS A 236 -5.33 -18.60 38.85
CA HIS A 236 -4.99 -17.87 37.63
C HIS A 236 -3.95 -18.62 36.80
N ALA A 237 -2.94 -19.21 37.44
CA ALA A 237 -1.94 -20.03 36.76
C ALA A 237 -2.57 -21.27 36.10
N ASP A 238 -3.51 -21.93 36.78
CA ASP A 238 -4.25 -23.08 36.23
C ASP A 238 -5.08 -22.67 35.00
N THR A 239 -5.66 -21.47 35.01
CA THR A 239 -6.40 -20.93 33.85
C THR A 239 -5.48 -20.76 32.63
N VAL A 240 -4.27 -20.23 32.84
CA VAL A 240 -3.27 -20.07 31.76
C VAL A 240 -2.75 -21.43 31.28
N LEU A 241 -2.44 -22.34 32.20
CA LEU A 241 -1.96 -23.69 31.87
C LEU A 241 -3.02 -24.51 31.13
N ALA A 242 -4.31 -24.33 31.43
CA ALA A 242 -5.39 -25.00 30.70
C ALA A 242 -5.43 -24.61 29.22
N ALA A 243 -5.21 -23.33 28.90
CA ALA A 243 -5.12 -22.86 27.52
C ALA A 243 -3.88 -23.41 26.82
N LEU A 244 -2.72 -23.39 27.49
CA LEU A 244 -1.45 -23.90 26.95
C LEU A 244 -1.41 -25.43 26.77
N ARG A 245 -2.28 -26.17 27.47
CA ARG A 245 -2.46 -27.63 27.31
C ARG A 245 -3.54 -28.01 26.30
N SER A 246 -4.27 -27.03 25.76
CA SER A 246 -5.28 -27.28 24.74
C SER A 246 -4.64 -27.73 23.41
N ASP A 247 -5.47 -28.12 22.44
CA ASP A 247 -5.00 -28.48 21.10
C ASP A 247 -4.57 -27.27 20.25
N ALA A 248 -4.71 -26.04 20.76
CA ALA A 248 -4.23 -24.85 20.08
C ALA A 248 -2.69 -24.82 20.03
N ASP A 249 -2.13 -24.40 18.90
CA ASP A 249 -0.69 -24.17 18.79
C ASP A 249 -0.24 -23.07 19.78
N PRO A 250 0.68 -23.38 20.73
CA PRO A 250 1.18 -22.40 21.68
C PRO A 250 1.79 -21.16 21.01
N HIS A 251 2.44 -21.32 19.85
CA HIS A 251 3.04 -20.19 19.13
C HIS A 251 1.96 -19.29 18.54
N ALA A 252 0.97 -19.85 17.84
CA ALA A 252 -0.19 -19.09 17.38
C ALA A 252 -0.93 -18.38 18.51
N LEU A 253 -1.06 -19.01 19.68
CA LEU A 253 -1.69 -18.40 20.86
C LEU A 253 -0.88 -17.22 21.42
N LEU A 254 0.46 -17.35 21.47
CA LEU A 254 1.36 -16.26 21.85
C LEU A 254 1.31 -15.10 20.85
N LEU A 255 1.35 -15.40 19.56
CA LEU A 255 1.26 -14.38 18.51
C LEU A 255 -0.09 -13.63 18.59
N PHE A 256 -1.19 -14.35 18.84
CA PHE A 256 -2.49 -13.74 19.09
C PHE A 256 -2.48 -12.86 20.34
N ASP A 257 -1.88 -13.30 21.45
CA ASP A 257 -1.79 -12.53 22.70
C ASP A 257 -1.05 -11.19 22.50
N VAL A 258 0.10 -11.23 21.84
CA VAL A 258 0.87 -10.01 21.50
C VAL A 258 0.07 -9.11 20.57
N THR A 259 -0.56 -9.67 19.55
CA THR A 259 -1.30 -8.91 18.54
C THR A 259 -2.56 -8.27 19.13
N ASP A 260 -3.34 -8.98 19.96
CA ASP A 260 -4.56 -8.45 20.58
C ASP A 260 -4.27 -7.28 21.53
N ARG A 261 -3.16 -7.36 22.28
CA ARG A 261 -2.67 -6.25 23.13
C ARG A 261 -2.33 -5.01 22.29
N LEU A 262 -1.64 -5.19 21.15
CA LEU A 262 -1.34 -4.08 20.24
C LEU A 262 -2.61 -3.54 19.56
N ARG A 263 -3.55 -4.40 19.15
CA ARG A 263 -4.88 -4.00 18.63
C ARG A 263 -5.64 -3.14 19.63
N GLU A 264 -5.60 -3.50 20.91
CA GLU A 264 -6.24 -2.68 21.94
C GLU A 264 -5.64 -1.28 22.03
N ARG A 265 -4.31 -1.16 22.02
CA ARG A 265 -3.64 0.15 21.99
C ARG A 265 -3.98 0.94 20.73
N LEU A 266 -4.08 0.28 19.59
CA LEU A 266 -4.52 0.92 18.35
C LEU A 266 -5.97 1.41 18.44
N ARG A 267 -6.89 0.63 19.03
CA ARG A 267 -8.27 1.08 19.33
C ARG A 267 -8.31 2.29 20.26
N GLN A 268 -7.33 2.41 21.15
CA GLN A 268 -7.09 3.59 22.01
C GLN A 268 -6.39 4.75 21.29
N ARG A 269 -6.23 4.69 19.96
CA ARG A 269 -5.59 5.70 19.11
C ARG A 269 -4.11 5.93 19.41
N ALA A 270 -3.38 4.91 19.86
CA ALA A 270 -1.94 4.98 19.99
C ALA A 270 -1.26 5.22 18.63
N SER A 271 -0.27 6.11 18.58
CA SER A 271 0.54 6.35 17.38
C SER A 271 1.49 5.18 17.09
N GLU A 272 2.01 5.06 15.86
CA GLU A 272 3.01 4.05 15.49
C GLU A 272 4.20 3.99 16.47
N ARG A 273 4.71 5.16 16.88
CA ARG A 273 5.81 5.27 17.84
C ARG A 273 5.42 4.75 19.23
N ALA A 274 4.19 4.99 19.65
CA ALA A 274 3.68 4.49 20.92
C ALA A 274 3.46 2.97 20.89
N LEU A 275 2.98 2.43 19.78
CA LEU A 275 2.83 0.99 19.56
C LEU A 275 4.19 0.28 19.54
N LEU A 276 5.18 0.83 18.81
CA LEU A 276 6.55 0.31 18.80
C LEU A 276 7.16 0.27 20.19
N ARG A 277 7.03 1.37 20.94
CA ARG A 277 7.52 1.44 22.32
C ARG A 277 6.84 0.38 23.20
N HIS A 278 5.52 0.27 23.12
CA HIS A 278 4.77 -0.73 23.88
C HIS A 278 5.22 -2.17 23.54
N ALA A 279 5.40 -2.48 22.26
CA ALA A 279 5.89 -3.78 21.82
C ALA A 279 7.29 -4.11 22.36
N VAL A 280 8.21 -3.15 22.33
CA VAL A 280 9.61 -3.37 22.73
C VAL A 280 9.78 -3.33 24.25
N GLU A 281 9.28 -2.29 24.91
CA GLU A 281 9.53 -2.02 26.33
C GLU A 281 8.59 -2.82 27.24
N ASP A 282 7.30 -2.87 26.92
CA ASP A 282 6.31 -3.50 27.79
C ASP A 282 6.10 -4.99 27.46
N LEU A 283 6.07 -5.34 26.18
CA LEU A 283 5.89 -6.73 25.73
C LEU A 283 7.21 -7.47 25.50
N GLY A 284 8.37 -6.79 25.52
CA GLY A 284 9.66 -7.45 25.37
C GLY A 284 9.87 -8.11 24.00
N ILE A 285 9.32 -7.54 22.94
CA ILE A 285 9.47 -8.05 21.57
C ILE A 285 10.73 -7.47 20.91
N ASP A 286 11.41 -8.28 20.10
CA ASP A 286 12.55 -7.85 19.26
C ASP A 286 12.16 -6.65 18.39
N GLN A 287 13.06 -5.67 18.27
CA GLN A 287 12.78 -4.42 17.57
C GLN A 287 12.36 -4.64 16.10
N GLY A 288 12.94 -5.65 15.42
CA GLY A 288 12.59 -6.00 14.06
C GLY A 288 11.18 -6.59 13.96
N ASP A 289 10.83 -7.51 14.85
CA ASP A 289 9.48 -8.10 14.92
C ASP A 289 8.44 -7.07 15.35
N ALA A 290 8.75 -6.21 16.32
CA ALA A 290 7.89 -5.12 16.74
C ALA A 290 7.56 -4.18 15.56
N ARG A 291 8.55 -3.84 14.73
CA ARG A 291 8.36 -3.01 13.55
C ARG A 291 7.44 -3.67 12.53
N ARG A 292 7.65 -4.95 12.25
CA ARG A 292 6.82 -5.75 11.33
C ARG A 292 5.40 -5.93 11.86
N LEU A 293 5.23 -6.21 13.16
CA LEU A 293 3.93 -6.34 13.82
C LEU A 293 3.12 -5.06 13.71
N VAL A 294 3.72 -3.91 14.05
CA VAL A 294 3.03 -2.60 13.95
C VAL A 294 2.73 -2.26 12.48
N PHE A 295 3.65 -2.57 11.57
CA PHE A 295 3.44 -2.38 10.13
C PHE A 295 2.24 -3.17 9.60
N ALA A 296 2.12 -4.44 9.97
CA ALA A 296 0.98 -5.29 9.66
C ALA A 296 -0.30 -4.79 10.31
N LEU A 297 -0.26 -4.48 11.60
CA LEU A 297 -1.41 -4.02 12.39
C LEU A 297 -2.06 -2.75 11.82
N VAL A 298 -1.27 -1.73 11.49
CA VAL A 298 -1.80 -0.45 10.94
C VAL A 298 -2.46 -0.67 9.57
N ARG A 299 -2.07 -1.74 8.87
CA ARG A 299 -2.60 -2.10 7.55
C ARG A 299 -3.62 -3.24 7.60
N GLU A 300 -3.96 -3.78 8.77
CA GLU A 300 -5.06 -4.75 8.96
C GLU A 300 -6.40 -4.16 8.47
N GLY A 301 -6.61 -2.86 8.69
CA GLY A 301 -7.77 -2.12 8.18
C GLY A 301 -7.56 -1.46 6.82
N GLY A 302 -6.37 -1.61 6.23
CA GLY A 302 -5.98 -0.98 4.97
C GLY A 302 -6.23 -1.88 3.76
N PRO A 303 -6.34 -1.30 2.55
CA PRO A 303 -6.63 -2.03 1.31
C PRO A 303 -5.60 -3.11 0.94
N ALA A 304 -4.43 -3.13 1.57
CA ALA A 304 -3.32 -4.03 1.23
C ALA A 304 -3.21 -5.29 2.11
N THR A 305 -3.71 -5.32 3.36
CA THR A 305 -3.56 -6.51 4.22
C THR A 305 -4.76 -6.79 5.10
N GLY A 306 -5.82 -7.32 4.49
CA GLY A 306 -6.76 -8.16 5.23
C GLY A 306 -8.04 -7.48 5.72
N GLY A 307 -8.35 -6.26 5.31
CA GLY A 307 -9.70 -5.69 5.48
C GLY A 307 -10.74 -6.30 4.53
N GLY A 308 -10.44 -7.40 3.83
CA GLY A 308 -11.32 -8.03 2.84
C GLY A 308 -11.91 -7.03 1.83
N PRO A 309 -12.98 -7.41 1.12
CA PRO A 309 -13.85 -6.46 0.45
C PRO A 309 -14.68 -5.62 1.45
N ALA A 310 -15.06 -6.19 2.60
CA ALA A 310 -15.95 -5.56 3.59
C ALA A 310 -15.39 -4.26 4.18
N GLY A 311 -14.14 -4.23 4.65
CA GLY A 311 -13.52 -3.04 5.23
C GLY A 311 -13.32 -1.91 4.22
N ARG A 312 -13.05 -2.26 2.96
CA ARG A 312 -12.94 -1.29 1.86
C ARG A 312 -14.30 -0.69 1.48
N LEU A 313 -15.33 -1.52 1.42
CA LEU A 313 -16.70 -1.06 1.18
C LEU A 313 -17.17 -0.14 2.31
N ARG A 314 -16.91 -0.51 3.57
CA ARG A 314 -17.27 0.33 4.73
C ARG A 314 -16.59 1.69 4.68
N ALA A 315 -15.28 1.74 4.42
CA ALA A 315 -14.55 2.99 4.35
C ALA A 315 -15.11 3.94 3.26
N LEU A 316 -15.47 3.40 2.09
CA LEU A 316 -16.07 4.18 1.00
C LEU A 316 -17.48 4.67 1.35
N LEU A 317 -18.30 3.81 1.98
CA LEU A 317 -19.65 4.17 2.42
C LEU A 317 -19.63 5.23 3.54
N ASP A 318 -18.71 5.11 4.51
CA ASP A 318 -18.52 6.09 5.59
C ASP A 318 -18.03 7.44 5.05
N ALA A 319 -17.24 7.44 3.97
CA ALA A 319 -16.80 8.66 3.27
C ALA A 319 -17.91 9.29 2.40
N GLY A 320 -19.00 8.56 2.15
CA GLY A 320 -20.08 8.98 1.24
C GLY A 320 -19.77 8.75 -0.25
N ASP A 321 -18.72 7.99 -0.57
CA ASP A 321 -18.27 7.65 -1.93
C ASP A 321 -18.98 6.36 -2.39
N VAL A 322 -20.30 6.46 -2.55
CA VAL A 322 -21.18 5.30 -2.78
C VAL A 322 -21.04 4.76 -4.21
N TYR A 323 -20.78 5.60 -5.21
CA TYR A 323 -20.51 5.13 -6.58
C TYR A 323 -19.20 4.35 -6.63
N ALA A 324 -18.14 4.84 -5.99
CA ALA A 324 -16.87 4.11 -5.87
C ALA A 324 -17.02 2.77 -5.12
N ALA A 325 -17.88 2.71 -4.10
CA ALA A 325 -18.18 1.47 -3.39
C ALA A 325 -18.88 0.43 -4.28
N ALA A 326 -19.85 0.84 -5.10
CA ALA A 326 -20.55 -0.04 -6.03
C ALA A 326 -19.61 -0.58 -7.13
N GLU A 327 -18.78 0.28 -7.74
CA GLU A 327 -17.77 -0.13 -8.73
C GLU A 327 -16.77 -1.13 -8.15
N LEU A 328 -16.34 -0.92 -6.90
CA LEU A 328 -15.47 -1.86 -6.20
C LEU A 328 -16.15 -3.22 -6.01
N ALA A 329 -17.42 -3.24 -5.60
CA ALA A 329 -18.18 -4.48 -5.40
C ALA A 329 -18.32 -5.28 -6.70
N ASP A 330 -18.54 -4.60 -7.82
CA ASP A 330 -18.70 -5.22 -9.14
C ASP A 330 -17.36 -5.73 -9.69
N ALA A 331 -16.30 -4.93 -9.56
CA ALA A 331 -14.94 -5.34 -9.93
C ALA A 331 -14.47 -6.56 -9.10
N ALA A 332 -14.85 -6.62 -7.83
CA ALA A 332 -14.57 -7.73 -6.93
C ALA A 332 -15.53 -8.93 -7.09
N LYS A 333 -16.53 -8.84 -7.97
CA LYS A 333 -17.55 -9.88 -8.24
C LYS A 333 -18.26 -10.38 -6.99
N ILE A 334 -18.57 -9.48 -6.05
CA ILE A 334 -19.25 -9.83 -4.81
C ILE A 334 -20.71 -10.19 -5.13
N PRO A 335 -21.16 -11.42 -4.80
CA PRO A 335 -22.51 -11.87 -5.10
C PRO A 335 -23.57 -11.08 -4.29
N PRO A 336 -24.82 -11.04 -4.76
CA PRO A 336 -25.93 -10.54 -3.95
C PRO A 336 -26.22 -11.50 -2.78
N PRO A 337 -26.75 -11.00 -1.66
CA PRO A 337 -27.07 -11.82 -0.49
C PRO A 337 -28.07 -12.93 -0.84
N GLY A 338 -27.74 -14.18 -0.49
CA GLY A 338 -28.58 -15.35 -0.72
C GLY A 338 -29.75 -15.49 0.29
N PRO A 339 -30.83 -16.22 -0.05
CA PRO A 339 -31.92 -16.47 0.88
C PRO A 339 -31.55 -17.55 1.92
N GLY A 340 -31.67 -17.24 3.22
CA GLY A 340 -31.71 -18.25 4.29
C GLY A 340 -30.66 -18.17 5.41
N ALA A 341 -29.81 -17.14 5.46
CA ALA A 341 -28.93 -16.84 6.60
C ALA A 341 -28.58 -15.34 6.63
N GLU A 342 -27.99 -14.86 7.73
CA GLU A 342 -27.43 -13.50 7.79
C GLU A 342 -26.26 -13.41 6.79
N PRO A 343 -26.31 -12.48 5.81
CA PRO A 343 -25.33 -12.43 4.75
C PRO A 343 -23.95 -12.01 5.28
N PRO A 344 -22.85 -12.51 4.66
CA PRO A 344 -21.52 -11.97 4.88
C PRO A 344 -21.50 -10.45 4.76
N GLU A 345 -20.69 -9.79 5.58
CA GLU A 345 -20.71 -8.34 5.72
C GLU A 345 -20.40 -7.62 4.40
N GLU A 346 -19.49 -8.16 3.60
CA GLU A 346 -19.18 -7.68 2.26
C GLU A 346 -20.37 -7.74 1.30
N GLU A 347 -21.24 -8.75 1.39
CA GLU A 347 -22.43 -8.88 0.55
C GLU A 347 -23.50 -7.87 0.96
N ALA A 348 -23.68 -7.67 2.28
CA ALA A 348 -24.58 -6.66 2.83
C ALA A 348 -24.17 -5.24 2.40
N LEU A 349 -22.90 -4.89 2.56
CA LEU A 349 -22.37 -3.57 2.19
C LEU A 349 -22.38 -3.35 0.67
N ALA A 350 -22.08 -4.39 -0.12
CA ALA A 350 -22.18 -4.32 -1.58
C ALA A 350 -23.64 -4.12 -2.03
N ALA A 351 -24.59 -4.84 -1.43
CA ALA A 351 -26.01 -4.69 -1.73
C ALA A 351 -26.53 -3.29 -1.35
N GLU A 352 -26.08 -2.74 -0.22
CA GLU A 352 -26.40 -1.38 0.20
C GLU A 352 -25.86 -0.34 -0.79
N ALA A 353 -24.59 -0.44 -1.19
CA ALA A 353 -23.98 0.47 -2.15
C ALA A 353 -24.73 0.46 -3.50
N ARG A 354 -25.02 -0.73 -4.03
CA ARG A 354 -25.79 -0.92 -5.27
C ARG A 354 -27.20 -0.35 -5.16
N HIS A 355 -27.89 -0.60 -4.05
CA HIS A 355 -29.26 -0.10 -3.83
C HIS A 355 -29.32 1.43 -3.76
N ARG A 356 -28.39 2.06 -3.03
CA ARG A 356 -28.28 3.52 -2.94
C ARG A 356 -27.96 4.13 -4.31
N LEU A 357 -27.03 3.52 -5.06
CA LEU A 357 -26.66 3.96 -6.40
C LEU A 357 -27.84 3.86 -7.38
N ASP A 358 -28.51 2.72 -7.45
CA ASP A 358 -29.68 2.51 -8.31
C ASP A 358 -30.77 3.54 -8.03
N THR A 359 -31.02 3.82 -6.76
CA THR A 359 -32.02 4.80 -6.34
C THR A 359 -31.63 6.22 -6.76
N ALA A 360 -30.36 6.59 -6.58
CA ALA A 360 -29.86 7.88 -7.02
C ALA A 360 -29.86 8.04 -8.55
N LEU A 361 -29.54 6.97 -9.30
CA LEU A 361 -29.62 6.97 -10.76
C LEU A 361 -31.06 7.16 -11.26
N ARG A 362 -32.04 6.44 -10.69
CA ARG A 362 -33.47 6.64 -11.00
C ARG A 362 -33.95 8.06 -10.70
N LEU A 363 -33.52 8.64 -9.58
CA LEU A 363 -33.86 10.03 -9.24
C LEU A 363 -33.23 11.02 -10.23
N ARG A 364 -31.98 10.79 -10.66
CA ARG A 364 -31.30 11.63 -11.68
C ARG A 364 -31.98 11.54 -13.05
N GLU A 365 -32.37 10.35 -13.47
CA GLU A 365 -33.10 10.12 -14.73
C GLU A 365 -34.48 10.77 -14.68
N THR A 366 -35.20 10.63 -13.56
CA THR A 366 -36.49 11.29 -13.34
C THR A 366 -36.33 12.81 -13.40
N ALA A 367 -35.29 13.36 -12.75
CA ALA A 367 -34.97 14.78 -12.81
C ALA A 367 -34.69 15.27 -14.23
N ALA A 368 -34.14 14.41 -15.10
CA ALA A 368 -33.77 14.78 -16.47
C ALA A 368 -34.98 14.82 -17.41
N ALA A 369 -36.00 14.03 -17.10
CA ALA A 369 -37.27 13.99 -17.81
C ALA A 369 -38.33 14.94 -17.23
N GLU A 370 -38.03 15.61 -16.11
CA GLU A 370 -38.97 16.46 -15.40
C GLU A 370 -39.08 17.85 -16.07
N PRO A 371 -40.26 18.26 -16.56
CA PRO A 371 -40.46 19.57 -17.15
C PRO A 371 -40.46 20.72 -16.14
N ASP A 372 -40.81 20.47 -14.87
CA ASP A 372 -40.76 21.47 -13.81
C ASP A 372 -39.32 21.62 -13.23
N PRO A 373 -38.65 22.77 -13.43
CA PRO A 373 -37.27 22.96 -12.98
C PRO A 373 -37.12 22.87 -11.45
N ASP A 374 -38.11 23.30 -10.67
CA ASP A 374 -38.04 23.27 -9.21
C ASP A 374 -38.15 21.84 -8.67
N ARG A 375 -38.94 21.01 -9.36
CA ARG A 375 -39.05 19.58 -9.08
C ARG A 375 -37.79 18.84 -9.53
N ALA A 376 -37.23 19.18 -10.69
CA ALA A 376 -35.96 18.63 -11.18
C ALA A 376 -34.79 18.92 -10.21
N PHE A 377 -34.70 20.13 -9.66
CA PHE A 377 -33.69 20.46 -8.65
C PHE A 377 -33.85 19.67 -7.36
N ARG A 378 -35.08 19.47 -6.88
CA ARG A 378 -35.34 18.69 -5.67
C ARG A 378 -34.94 17.24 -5.86
N LEU A 379 -35.35 16.62 -6.97
CA LEU A 379 -34.99 15.24 -7.31
C LEU A 379 -33.46 15.05 -7.45
N LEU A 380 -32.76 16.00 -8.06
CA LEU A 380 -31.30 15.95 -8.19
C LEU A 380 -30.59 16.16 -6.84
N ALA A 381 -31.12 17.03 -5.98
CA ALA A 381 -30.60 17.21 -4.62
C ALA A 381 -30.83 15.97 -3.75
N ASP A 382 -31.96 15.30 -3.90
CA ASP A 382 -32.26 14.04 -3.21
C ASP A 382 -31.30 12.92 -3.70
N ALA A 383 -31.03 12.84 -5.00
CA ALA A 383 -30.05 11.91 -5.57
C ALA A 383 -28.64 12.15 -5.00
N LEU A 384 -28.20 13.40 -4.89
CA LEU A 384 -26.90 13.77 -4.36
C LEU A 384 -26.77 13.61 -2.84
N ARG A 385 -27.89 13.60 -2.10
CA ARG A 385 -27.88 13.23 -0.67
C ARG A 385 -27.67 11.74 -0.47
N LEU A 386 -28.09 10.90 -1.42
CA LEU A 386 -27.90 9.45 -1.39
C LEU A 386 -26.50 9.04 -1.88
N VAL A 387 -26.00 9.70 -2.93
CA VAL A 387 -24.70 9.41 -3.57
C VAL A 387 -24.01 10.73 -3.90
N ARG A 388 -23.02 11.11 -3.08
CA ARG A 388 -22.32 12.39 -3.25
C ARG A 388 -21.46 12.41 -4.52
N ASP A 389 -20.87 11.27 -4.85
CA ASP A 389 -20.02 11.03 -6.01
C ASP A 389 -20.81 10.58 -7.26
N LEU A 390 -22.11 10.92 -7.35
CA LEU A 390 -23.00 10.47 -8.42
C LEU A 390 -22.50 10.97 -9.79
N PRO A 391 -22.13 10.08 -10.72
CA PRO A 391 -21.62 10.48 -12.03
C PRO A 391 -22.65 11.33 -12.79
N GLY A 392 -22.18 12.36 -13.51
CA GLY A 392 -23.02 13.20 -14.38
C GLY A 392 -23.99 14.15 -13.67
N ALA A 393 -24.14 14.09 -12.34
CA ALA A 393 -25.06 14.95 -11.59
C ALA A 393 -24.68 16.43 -11.68
N GLU A 394 -23.38 16.75 -11.64
CA GLU A 394 -22.88 18.13 -11.78
C GLU A 394 -23.16 18.72 -13.16
N HIS A 395 -23.01 17.92 -14.21
CA HIS A 395 -23.32 18.34 -15.58
C HIS A 395 -24.81 18.60 -15.75
N HIS A 396 -25.65 17.76 -15.16
CA HIS A 396 -27.10 17.93 -15.17
C HIS A 396 -27.52 19.20 -14.40
N ARG A 397 -26.95 19.45 -13.22
CA ARG A 397 -27.21 20.64 -12.41
C ARG A 397 -26.92 21.94 -13.17
N ARG A 398 -25.86 21.96 -13.99
CA ARG A 398 -25.48 23.13 -14.82
C ARG A 398 -26.42 23.40 -15.99
N ARG A 399 -27.21 22.40 -16.40
CA ARG A 399 -28.16 22.50 -17.52
C ARG A 399 -29.57 22.91 -17.06
N LEU A 400 -29.86 22.82 -15.77
CA LEU A 400 -31.11 23.34 -15.22
C LEU A 400 -31.08 24.87 -15.21
N PRO A 401 -32.20 25.55 -15.51
CA PRO A 401 -32.29 27.01 -15.37
C PRO A 401 -31.97 27.40 -13.92
N PRO A 402 -31.39 28.59 -13.65
CA PRO A 402 -31.04 28.98 -12.30
C PRO A 402 -32.27 28.97 -11.38
N ARG A 403 -32.10 28.46 -10.16
CA ARG A 403 -33.16 28.43 -9.13
C ARG A 403 -33.74 29.85 -8.97
N PRO A 404 -35.07 30.05 -9.10
CA PRO A 404 -35.65 31.31 -8.65
C PRO A 404 -35.36 31.46 -7.15
N VAL A 405 -34.92 32.66 -6.77
CA VAL A 405 -34.46 33.03 -5.42
C VAL A 405 -35.62 32.99 -4.43
#